data_AF-A0A2N0B3S6-F1
#
_entry.id   AF-A0A2N0B3S6-F1
#
_cell.length_a   1.000
_cell.length_b   1.000
_cell.length_c   1.000
_cell.angle_alpha   90.00
_cell.angle_beta   90.00
_cell.angle_gamma   90.00
#
_symmetry.space_group_name_H-M   'P 1'
#
loop_
_entity.id
_entity.type
_entity.pdbx_description
1 polymer ?
#
loop_
_entity_poly.entity_id
_entity_poly.type
_entity_poly.pdbx_seq_one_letter_code
_entity_poly.pdbx_strand_id
1 'polypeptide(L)'
;MTNLKRFSFIVCFSVPAFTVLGYCLGGIYNFLTFAVVFGLLPILDVAVGSDPSNPSEEEVPALQNEFYFRFLTYVWAWVQFFLVLWALYEIQTGTLSVLERFGFVLAVAINTGGIGITVAHELGHKNKKIEQWYSKFILMTVCYMHFFIEHNRGHHVNVSTYEDPATSRKGESFYGFYPRTVWGSLVSAWKLEEKRLVKSGKSVWSWENETIQAVVYPSIFISTVTFCLSVYTGRFSWETPVFFFVQSWIAFSLLELVNYIEHYGLKRKETAPGKFE
;
A
#
# COMPACT_ATOMS: atom_id res chain seq x y z
N MET A 1 -7.89 25.99 8.73
CA MET A 1 -8.42 25.25 7.57
C MET A 1 -9.94 25.42 7.43
N THR A 2 -10.45 25.63 6.21
CA THR A 2 -11.91 25.79 5.97
C THR A 2 -12.65 24.45 6.11
N ASN A 3 -13.96 24.49 6.39
CA ASN A 3 -14.78 23.27 6.47
C ASN A 3 -14.81 22.52 5.13
N LEU A 4 -14.85 23.24 4.00
CA LEU A 4 -14.82 22.62 2.67
C LEU A 4 -13.54 21.79 2.47
N LYS A 5 -12.37 22.34 2.85
CA LYS A 5 -11.08 21.63 2.78
C LYS A 5 -10.98 20.47 3.77
N ARG A 6 -11.73 20.49 4.87
CA ARG A 6 -11.84 19.31 5.75
C ARG A 6 -12.64 18.20 5.08
N PHE A 7 -13.79 18.53 4.49
CA PHE A 7 -14.66 17.55 3.85
C PHE A 7 -14.06 16.93 2.58
N SER A 8 -13.13 17.62 1.89
CA SER A 8 -12.47 17.06 0.70
C SER A 8 -11.68 15.79 1.00
N PHE A 9 -11.22 15.57 2.24
CA PHE A 9 -10.55 14.31 2.62
C PHE A 9 -11.46 13.08 2.55
N ILE A 10 -12.79 13.26 2.53
CA ILE A 10 -13.74 12.16 2.38
C ILE A 10 -13.83 11.70 0.91
N VAL A 11 -13.38 12.52 -0.05
CA VAL A 11 -13.43 12.19 -1.48
C VAL A 11 -12.68 10.89 -1.80
N CYS A 12 -11.64 10.53 -1.04
CA CYS A 12 -10.94 9.25 -1.23
C CYS A 12 -11.88 8.04 -1.13
N PHE A 13 -12.93 8.09 -0.30
CA PHE A 13 -13.92 7.02 -0.16
C PHE A 13 -14.84 6.85 -1.37
N SER A 14 -14.82 7.79 -2.33
CA SER A 14 -15.49 7.58 -3.61
C SER A 14 -14.82 6.50 -4.47
N VAL A 15 -13.51 6.30 -4.33
CA VAL A 15 -12.75 5.33 -5.12
C VAL A 15 -13.21 3.88 -4.90
N PRO A 16 -13.39 3.38 -3.66
CA PRO A 16 -13.94 2.04 -3.45
C PRO A 16 -15.42 1.99 -3.83
N ALA A 17 -16.17 3.08 -3.71
CA ALA A 17 -17.56 3.14 -4.19
C ALA A 17 -17.65 2.96 -5.71
N PHE A 18 -16.72 3.53 -6.49
CA PHE A 18 -16.63 3.28 -7.93
C PHE A 18 -16.30 1.82 -8.26
N THR A 19 -15.52 1.13 -7.41
CA THR A 19 -15.23 -0.30 -7.59
C THR A 19 -16.49 -1.13 -7.43
N VAL A 20 -17.24 -0.88 -6.35
CA VAL A 20 -18.52 -1.56 -6.09
C VAL A 20 -19.53 -1.25 -7.19
N LEU A 21 -19.67 0.02 -7.57
CA LEU A 21 -20.57 0.43 -8.66
C LEU A 21 -20.19 -0.24 -10.00
N GLY A 22 -18.90 -0.25 -10.32
CA GLY A 22 -18.37 -0.89 -11.53
C GLY A 22 -18.69 -2.38 -11.59
N TYR A 23 -18.54 -3.08 -10.46
CA TYR A 23 -18.92 -4.48 -10.33
C TYR A 23 -20.42 -4.70 -10.51
N CYS A 24 -21.26 -3.91 -9.82
CA CYS A 24 -22.72 -4.03 -9.91
C CYS A 24 -23.29 -3.77 -11.31
N LEU A 25 -22.66 -2.86 -12.07
CA LEU A 25 -23.03 -2.59 -13.46
C LEU A 25 -22.56 -3.69 -14.43
N GLY A 26 -21.52 -4.45 -14.05
CA GLY A 26 -20.96 -5.53 -14.85
C GLY A 26 -20.25 -5.07 -16.13
N GLY A 27 -19.78 -6.03 -16.92
CA GLY A 27 -19.11 -5.78 -18.19
C GLY A 27 -17.92 -4.84 -18.09
N ILE A 28 -17.85 -3.89 -19.02
CA ILE A 28 -16.77 -2.91 -19.10
C ILE A 28 -16.71 -1.97 -17.89
N TYR A 29 -17.79 -1.85 -17.11
CA TYR A 29 -17.83 -0.98 -15.93
C TYR A 29 -16.94 -1.48 -14.80
N ASN A 30 -16.44 -2.72 -14.82
CA ASN A 30 -15.38 -3.16 -13.92
C ASN A 30 -14.09 -2.31 -14.02
N PHE A 31 -13.89 -1.59 -15.14
CA PHE A 31 -12.79 -0.64 -15.31
C PHE A 31 -13.11 0.78 -14.81
N LEU A 32 -14.27 1.02 -14.21
CA LEU A 32 -14.72 2.35 -13.80
C LEU A 32 -13.72 3.02 -12.85
N THR A 33 -13.25 2.31 -11.83
CA THR A 33 -12.23 2.84 -10.90
C THR A 33 -10.95 3.23 -11.64
N PHE A 34 -10.48 2.40 -12.59
CA PHE A 34 -9.30 2.72 -13.40
C PHE A 34 -9.53 3.98 -14.24
N ALA A 35 -10.65 4.06 -14.95
CA ALA A 35 -10.99 5.20 -15.79
C ALA A 35 -11.14 6.49 -14.99
N VAL A 36 -11.73 6.42 -13.79
CA VAL A 36 -11.86 7.57 -12.90
C VAL A 36 -10.49 8.01 -12.38
N VAL A 37 -9.69 7.08 -11.84
CA VAL A 37 -8.43 7.43 -11.16
C VAL A 37 -7.34 7.86 -12.14
N PHE A 38 -7.22 7.23 -13.30
CA PHE A 38 -6.16 7.54 -14.27
C PHE A 38 -6.63 8.39 -15.46
N GLY A 39 -7.94 8.60 -15.62
CA GLY A 39 -8.50 9.44 -16.67
C GLY A 39 -9.13 10.71 -16.11
N LEU A 40 -10.22 10.56 -15.35
CA LEU A 40 -11.01 11.70 -14.89
C LEU A 40 -10.29 12.55 -13.83
N LEU A 41 -9.69 11.93 -12.79
CA LEU A 41 -9.03 12.66 -11.71
C LEU A 41 -7.87 13.55 -12.20
N PRO A 42 -6.95 13.10 -13.07
CA PRO A 42 -5.91 13.98 -13.60
C PRO A 42 -6.47 15.16 -14.41
N ILE A 43 -7.55 14.96 -15.17
CA ILE A 43 -8.22 16.05 -15.90
C ILE A 43 -8.82 17.05 -14.92
N LEU A 44 -9.48 16.56 -13.86
CA LEU A 44 -10.04 17.42 -12.81
C LEU A 44 -8.95 18.15 -12.03
N ASP A 45 -7.82 17.52 -11.74
CA ASP A 45 -6.68 18.13 -11.04
C ASP A 45 -6.14 19.33 -11.83
N VAL A 46 -5.94 19.17 -13.15
CA VAL A 46 -5.55 20.26 -14.05
C VAL A 46 -6.62 21.35 -14.15
N ALA A 47 -7.91 20.97 -14.22
CA ALA A 47 -9.01 21.92 -14.38
C ALA A 47 -9.32 22.73 -13.11
N VAL A 48 -9.21 22.11 -11.92
CA VAL A 48 -9.42 22.77 -10.62
C VAL A 48 -8.20 23.63 -10.27
N GLY A 49 -6.99 23.16 -10.60
CA GLY A 49 -5.74 23.86 -10.33
C GLY A 49 -5.24 23.72 -8.89
N SER A 50 -4.10 24.34 -8.62
CA SER A 50 -3.40 24.21 -7.33
C SER A 50 -3.96 25.13 -6.25
N ASP A 51 -4.11 24.60 -5.03
CA ASP A 51 -4.39 25.38 -3.82
C ASP A 51 -3.09 25.71 -3.09
N PRO A 52 -2.63 26.98 -3.08
CA PRO A 52 -1.38 27.37 -2.41
C PRO A 52 -1.50 27.47 -0.88
N SER A 53 -2.70 27.27 -0.31
CA SER A 53 -2.90 27.39 1.14
C SER A 53 -2.31 26.20 1.89
N ASN A 54 -1.24 26.46 2.65
CA ASN A 54 -0.64 25.49 3.57
C ASN A 54 -0.83 25.95 5.03
N PRO A 55 -1.01 25.00 5.97
CA PRO A 55 -0.97 25.32 7.39
C PRO A 55 0.40 25.87 7.78
N SER A 56 0.46 26.74 8.78
CA SER A 56 1.75 27.19 9.32
C SER A 56 2.48 26.04 10.01
N GLU A 57 3.81 26.12 10.14
CA GLU A 57 4.59 25.09 10.84
C GLU A 57 4.10 24.85 12.28
N GLU A 58 3.56 25.88 12.92
CA GLU A 58 2.98 25.83 14.26
C GLU A 58 1.64 25.06 14.31
N GLU A 59 0.86 25.08 13.23
CA GLU A 59 -0.43 24.39 13.12
C GLU A 59 -0.26 22.89 12.82
N VAL A 60 0.83 22.49 12.17
CA VAL A 60 1.06 21.11 11.70
C VAL A 60 0.95 20.07 12.83
N PRO A 61 1.61 20.23 14.00
CA PRO A 61 1.50 19.25 15.08
C PRO A 61 0.06 19.09 15.61
N ALA A 62 -0.72 20.17 15.65
CA ALA A 62 -2.11 20.11 16.08
C ALA A 62 -2.97 19.36 15.07
N LEU A 63 -2.82 19.65 13.77
CA LEU A 63 -3.53 18.98 12.68
C LEU A 63 -3.18 17.48 12.59
N GLN A 64 -1.91 17.13 12.75
CA GLN A 64 -1.45 15.73 12.74
C GLN A 64 -2.05 14.90 13.90
N ASN A 65 -2.35 15.54 15.04
CA ASN A 65 -2.95 14.88 16.19
C ASN A 65 -4.47 14.95 16.20
N GLU A 66 -5.07 15.70 15.27
CA GLU A 66 -6.50 15.88 15.21
C GLU A 66 -7.20 14.54 14.96
N PHE A 67 -8.22 14.26 15.79
CA PHE A 67 -8.91 12.98 15.74
C PHE A 67 -9.57 12.73 14.38
N TYR A 68 -10.09 13.76 13.72
CA TYR A 68 -10.79 13.64 12.44
C TYR A 68 -9.91 12.99 11.36
N PHE A 69 -8.73 13.53 11.05
CA PHE A 69 -7.86 12.97 10.00
C PHE A 69 -7.38 11.55 10.34
N ARG A 70 -7.04 11.32 11.61
CA ARG A 70 -6.64 9.99 12.08
C ARG A 70 -7.80 9.00 11.97
N PHE A 71 -9.01 9.41 12.33
CA PHE A 71 -10.20 8.58 12.20
C PHE A 71 -10.47 8.18 10.74
N LEU A 72 -10.30 9.10 9.78
CA LEU A 72 -10.45 8.76 8.36
C LEU A 72 -9.48 7.65 7.93
N THR A 73 -8.22 7.68 8.38
CA THR A 73 -7.26 6.61 8.06
C THR A 73 -7.63 5.26 8.69
N TYR A 74 -8.23 5.25 9.88
CA TYR A 74 -8.72 4.01 10.50
C TYR A 74 -9.95 3.46 9.77
N VAL A 75 -10.88 4.33 9.37
CA VAL A 75 -12.03 3.94 8.55
C VAL A 75 -11.57 3.38 7.22
N TRP A 76 -10.59 4.02 6.57
CA TRP A 76 -9.98 3.50 5.35
C TRP A 76 -9.44 2.08 5.54
N ALA A 77 -8.76 1.82 6.65
CA ALA A 77 -8.18 0.51 6.90
C ALA A 77 -9.24 -0.61 6.93
N TRP A 78 -10.39 -0.35 7.55
CA TRP A 78 -11.52 -1.27 7.55
C TRP A 78 -12.21 -1.35 6.19
N VAL A 79 -12.40 -0.22 5.50
CA VAL A 79 -12.96 -0.20 4.13
C VAL A 79 -12.13 -1.07 3.20
N GLN A 80 -10.80 -0.92 3.22
CA GLN A 80 -9.90 -1.75 2.42
C GLN A 80 -10.00 -3.23 2.78
N PHE A 81 -10.00 -3.56 4.07
CA PHE A 81 -10.10 -4.95 4.52
C PHE A 81 -11.40 -5.62 4.03
N PHE A 82 -12.53 -4.93 4.19
CA PHE A 82 -13.82 -5.44 3.73
C PHE A 82 -13.94 -5.45 2.20
N LEU A 83 -13.35 -4.49 1.49
CA LEU A 83 -13.28 -4.50 0.03
C LEU A 83 -12.52 -5.73 -0.47
N VAL A 84 -11.39 -6.09 0.15
CA VAL A 84 -10.63 -7.29 -0.21
C VAL A 84 -11.42 -8.56 0.11
N LEU A 85 -12.05 -8.66 1.29
CA LEU A 85 -12.88 -9.81 1.63
C LEU A 85 -14.06 -10.00 0.67
N TRP A 86 -14.75 -8.89 0.35
CA TRP A 86 -15.83 -8.89 -0.63
C TRP A 86 -15.32 -9.31 -2.02
N ALA A 87 -14.20 -8.77 -2.49
CA ALA A 87 -13.63 -9.16 -3.77
C ALA A 87 -13.26 -10.66 -3.83
N LEU A 88 -12.70 -11.21 -2.76
CA LEU A 88 -12.41 -12.64 -2.66
C LEU A 88 -13.68 -13.49 -2.69
N TYR A 89 -14.74 -13.04 -2.02
CA TYR A 89 -16.06 -13.67 -2.07
C TYR A 89 -16.65 -13.65 -3.49
N GLU A 90 -16.62 -12.51 -4.18
CA GLU A 90 -17.14 -12.37 -5.54
C GLU A 90 -16.32 -13.17 -6.56
N ILE A 91 -15.01 -13.32 -6.37
CA ILE A 91 -14.18 -14.18 -7.23
C ILE A 91 -14.51 -15.67 -7.06
N GLN A 92 -14.83 -16.08 -5.83
CA GLN A 92 -15.22 -17.46 -5.52
C GLN A 92 -16.62 -17.79 -6.07
N THR A 93 -17.57 -16.88 -5.89
CA THR A 93 -19.02 -17.13 -6.09
C THR A 93 -19.55 -16.57 -7.41
N GLY A 94 -18.95 -15.50 -7.92
CA GLY A 94 -19.38 -14.78 -9.10
C GLY A 94 -18.93 -15.41 -10.40
N THR A 95 -19.60 -15.01 -11.48
CA THR A 95 -19.38 -15.50 -12.85
C THR A 95 -18.82 -14.41 -13.77
N LEU A 96 -17.81 -13.69 -13.29
CA LEU A 96 -17.12 -12.70 -14.11
C LEU A 96 -16.39 -13.37 -15.29
N SER A 97 -16.58 -12.82 -16.49
CA SER A 97 -15.75 -13.11 -17.66
C SER A 97 -14.29 -12.71 -17.42
N VAL A 98 -13.38 -13.19 -18.26
CA VAL A 98 -11.93 -12.89 -18.13
C VAL A 98 -11.67 -11.38 -18.16
N LEU A 99 -12.36 -10.64 -19.04
CA LEU A 99 -12.19 -9.19 -19.17
C LEU A 99 -12.72 -8.45 -17.93
N GLU A 100 -13.87 -8.87 -17.41
CA GLU A 100 -14.43 -8.30 -16.18
C GLU A 100 -13.54 -8.58 -14.97
N ARG A 101 -13.00 -9.82 -14.84
CA ARG A 101 -12.04 -10.16 -13.78
C ARG A 101 -10.79 -9.29 -13.85
N PHE A 102 -10.28 -9.00 -15.04
CA PHE A 102 -9.13 -8.14 -15.21
C PHE A 102 -9.42 -6.70 -14.75
N GLY A 103 -10.54 -6.11 -15.17
CA GLY A 103 -10.98 -4.80 -14.70
C GLY A 103 -11.19 -4.78 -13.18
N PHE A 104 -11.80 -5.82 -12.63
CA PHE A 104 -12.10 -5.95 -11.21
C PHE A 104 -10.83 -6.05 -10.34
N VAL A 105 -9.86 -6.87 -10.75
CA VAL A 105 -8.53 -6.95 -10.12
C VAL A 105 -7.86 -5.58 -10.11
N LEU A 106 -7.87 -4.86 -11.24
CA LEU A 106 -7.28 -3.52 -11.32
C LEU A 106 -7.99 -2.54 -10.38
N ALA A 107 -9.32 -2.54 -10.35
CA ALA A 107 -10.11 -1.66 -9.50
C ALA A 107 -9.79 -1.89 -8.01
N VAL A 108 -9.71 -3.15 -7.56
CA VAL A 108 -9.32 -3.49 -6.18
C VAL A 108 -7.88 -3.09 -5.89
N ALA A 109 -6.94 -3.40 -6.80
CA ALA A 109 -5.52 -3.08 -6.63
C ALA A 109 -5.23 -1.57 -6.58
N ILE A 110 -6.01 -0.75 -7.29
CA ILE A 110 -5.90 0.72 -7.23
C ILE A 110 -6.29 1.24 -5.84
N ASN A 111 -7.34 0.67 -5.24
CA ASN A 111 -7.74 1.03 -3.88
C ASN A 111 -6.68 0.59 -2.86
N THR A 112 -6.23 -0.66 -2.93
CA THR A 112 -5.32 -1.25 -1.94
C THR A 112 -3.89 -0.73 -2.09
N GLY A 113 -3.46 -0.41 -3.32
CA GLY A 113 -2.13 0.13 -3.63
C GLY A 113 -2.07 1.65 -3.56
N GLY A 114 -2.84 2.33 -4.42
CA GLY A 114 -2.73 3.80 -4.58
C GLY A 114 -3.08 4.57 -3.30
N ILE A 115 -4.20 4.23 -2.67
CA ILE A 115 -4.62 4.89 -1.42
C ILE A 115 -4.19 4.05 -0.21
N GLY A 116 -4.40 2.74 -0.26
CA GLY A 116 -4.13 1.84 0.86
C GLY A 116 -2.69 1.87 1.36
N ILE A 117 -1.71 1.75 0.48
CA ILE A 117 -0.29 1.81 0.90
C ILE A 117 0.08 3.22 1.37
N THR A 118 -0.47 4.28 0.77
CA THR A 118 -0.28 5.66 1.25
C THR A 118 -0.81 5.86 2.67
N VAL A 119 -2.01 5.32 2.96
CA VAL A 119 -2.57 5.32 4.32
C VAL A 119 -1.69 4.48 5.26
N ALA A 120 -1.17 3.33 4.79
CA ALA A 120 -0.27 2.51 5.58
C ALA A 120 1.05 3.21 5.89
N HIS A 121 1.58 3.97 4.93
CA HIS A 121 2.78 4.78 5.07
C HIS A 121 2.60 5.83 6.17
N GLU A 122 1.52 6.62 6.11
CA GLU A 122 1.23 7.65 7.10
C GLU A 122 1.02 7.06 8.51
N LEU A 123 0.24 5.99 8.61
CA LEU A 123 0.01 5.28 9.87
C LEU A 123 1.27 4.61 10.42
N GLY A 124 2.16 4.18 9.53
CA GLY A 124 3.42 3.51 9.85
C GLY A 124 4.40 4.44 10.58
N HIS A 125 4.40 5.72 10.23
CA HIS A 125 5.23 6.76 10.86
C HIS A 125 4.75 7.22 12.23
N LYS A 126 3.52 6.87 12.61
CA LYS A 126 2.98 7.29 13.89
C LYS A 126 3.62 6.50 15.03
N ASN A 127 3.76 7.17 16.18
CA ASN A 127 4.38 6.59 17.36
C ASN A 127 3.46 5.64 18.15
N LYS A 128 2.13 5.69 17.95
CA LYS A 128 1.22 4.84 18.71
C LYS A 128 1.10 3.46 18.07
N LYS A 129 1.19 2.42 18.90
CA LYS A 129 1.10 1.03 18.46
C LYS A 129 -0.17 0.70 17.68
N ILE A 130 -1.29 1.36 18.00
CA ILE A 130 -2.55 1.15 17.28
C ILE A 130 -2.49 1.62 15.83
N GLU A 131 -1.79 2.72 15.55
CA GLU A 131 -1.61 3.26 14.19
C GLU A 131 -0.69 2.35 13.39
N GLN A 132 0.44 1.96 13.98
CA GLN A 132 1.36 1.00 13.38
C GLN A 132 0.71 -0.37 13.13
N TRP A 133 -0.22 -0.78 14.01
CA TRP A 133 -1.02 -1.98 13.80
C TRP A 133 -1.92 -1.83 12.57
N TYR A 134 -2.62 -0.70 12.42
CA TYR A 134 -3.44 -0.46 11.22
C TYR A 134 -2.61 -0.45 9.93
N SER A 135 -1.41 0.14 9.96
CA SER A 135 -0.46 0.10 8.84
C SER A 135 -0.14 -1.35 8.43
N LYS A 136 0.30 -2.16 9.39
CA LYS A 136 0.60 -3.59 9.18
C LYS A 136 -0.64 -4.38 8.73
N PHE A 137 -1.80 -4.08 9.29
CA PHE A 137 -3.07 -4.74 9.00
C PHE A 137 -3.48 -4.59 7.54
N ILE A 138 -3.34 -3.40 6.96
CA ILE A 138 -3.67 -3.19 5.54
C ILE A 138 -2.55 -3.58 4.59
N LEU A 139 -1.28 -3.48 5.01
CA LEU A 139 -0.17 -4.03 4.22
C LEU A 139 -0.24 -5.57 4.12
N MET A 140 -0.85 -6.22 5.12
CA MET A 140 -1.13 -7.66 5.07
C MET A 140 -2.02 -8.01 3.90
N THR A 141 -3.03 -7.19 3.59
CA THR A 141 -3.97 -7.44 2.47
C THR A 141 -3.34 -7.22 1.09
N VAL A 142 -2.08 -6.80 1.01
CA VAL A 142 -1.32 -6.61 -0.24
C VAL A 142 0.04 -7.31 -0.22
N CYS A 143 0.26 -8.25 0.71
CA CYS A 143 1.52 -8.99 0.85
C CYS A 143 2.79 -8.12 0.96
N TYR A 144 2.66 -6.89 1.48
CA TYR A 144 3.75 -5.90 1.47
C TYR A 144 4.12 -5.39 2.86
N MET A 145 3.86 -6.18 3.91
CA MET A 145 4.10 -5.79 5.31
C MET A 145 5.56 -5.46 5.63
N HIS A 146 6.54 -6.05 4.92
CA HIS A 146 7.95 -5.75 5.13
C HIS A 146 8.30 -4.28 4.80
N PHE A 147 7.48 -3.60 3.99
CA PHE A 147 7.58 -2.16 3.75
C PHE A 147 7.54 -1.35 5.06
N PHE A 148 6.72 -1.73 6.04
CA PHE A 148 6.69 -1.04 7.34
C PHE A 148 8.07 -1.03 8.04
N ILE A 149 8.83 -2.12 7.88
CA ILE A 149 10.16 -2.27 8.47
C ILE A 149 11.17 -1.46 7.68
N GLU A 150 11.22 -1.73 6.37
CA GLU A 150 12.18 -1.17 5.44
C GLU A 150 12.04 0.35 5.39
N HIS A 151 10.81 0.83 5.17
CA HIS A 151 10.58 2.26 4.96
C HIS A 151 11.01 3.07 6.18
N ASN A 152 10.51 2.67 7.36
CA ASN A 152 10.68 3.42 8.60
C ASN A 152 12.10 3.37 9.17
N ARG A 153 12.89 2.33 8.86
CA ARG A 153 14.21 2.10 9.47
C ARG A 153 15.37 2.00 8.46
N GLY A 154 15.05 1.90 7.18
CA GLY A 154 15.98 1.76 6.06
C GLY A 154 15.86 2.95 5.11
N HIS A 155 14.78 3.02 4.34
CA HIS A 155 14.59 4.02 3.28
C HIS A 155 14.85 5.45 3.77
N HIS A 156 14.18 5.94 4.83
CA HIS A 156 14.40 7.33 5.28
C HIS A 156 15.87 7.66 5.63
N VAL A 157 16.60 6.67 6.13
CA VAL A 157 18.02 6.82 6.48
C VAL A 157 18.88 6.86 5.23
N ASN A 158 18.58 6.02 4.24
CA ASN A 158 19.42 5.77 3.07
C ASN A 158 18.90 6.42 1.78
N VAL A 159 17.76 7.11 1.79
CA VAL A 159 17.12 7.65 0.59
C VAL A 159 18.09 8.55 -0.16
N SER A 160 18.05 8.47 -1.49
CA SER A 160 18.99 9.11 -2.40
C SER A 160 20.45 8.62 -2.27
N THR A 161 20.69 7.44 -1.70
CA THR A 161 22.02 6.79 -1.68
C THR A 161 22.00 5.47 -2.45
N TYR A 162 23.18 4.88 -2.68
CA TYR A 162 23.27 3.56 -3.33
C TYR A 162 22.77 2.41 -2.46
N GLU A 163 22.70 2.60 -1.14
CA GLU A 163 22.28 1.61 -0.17
C GLU A 163 20.75 1.48 -0.06
N ASP A 164 20.00 2.46 -0.56
CA ASP A 164 18.53 2.41 -0.61
C ASP A 164 18.05 1.69 -1.87
N PRO A 165 17.35 0.55 -1.75
CA PRO A 165 16.74 -0.15 -2.87
C PRO A 165 15.70 0.70 -3.61
N ALA A 166 14.99 1.58 -2.91
CA ALA A 166 13.89 2.39 -3.46
C ALA A 166 14.37 3.68 -4.14
N THR A 167 15.66 4.00 -4.10
CA THR A 167 16.22 5.14 -4.84
C THR A 167 16.46 4.75 -6.30
N SER A 168 15.75 5.41 -7.23
CA SER A 168 15.92 5.22 -8.68
C SER A 168 17.11 6.03 -9.22
N ARG A 169 18.05 5.33 -9.85
CA ARG A 169 19.32 5.92 -10.27
C ARG A 169 19.13 6.70 -11.56
N LYS A 170 19.91 7.77 -11.75
CA LYS A 170 19.89 8.54 -13.00
C LYS A 170 20.20 7.64 -14.19
N GLY A 171 19.30 7.59 -15.17
CA GLY A 171 19.43 6.75 -16.37
C GLY A 171 19.00 5.28 -16.18
N GLU A 172 18.60 4.88 -14.99
CA GLU A 172 18.01 3.56 -14.76
C GLU A 172 16.60 3.51 -15.36
N SER A 173 16.26 2.42 -16.05
CA SER A 173 14.89 2.20 -16.51
C SER A 173 14.04 1.63 -15.37
N PHE A 174 12.73 1.84 -15.43
CA PHE A 174 11.80 1.24 -14.48
C PHE A 174 11.98 -0.29 -14.37
N TYR A 175 12.24 -0.97 -15.48
CA TYR A 175 12.42 -2.43 -15.49
C TYR A 175 13.73 -2.91 -14.82
N GLY A 176 14.76 -2.06 -14.76
CA GLY A 176 15.97 -2.32 -13.97
C GLY A 176 15.77 -2.00 -12.48
N PHE A 177 15.06 -0.91 -12.21
CA PHE A 177 14.71 -0.46 -10.86
C PHE A 177 13.78 -1.45 -10.14
N TYR A 178 12.72 -1.90 -10.81
CA TYR A 178 11.61 -2.65 -10.22
C TYR A 178 12.03 -3.93 -9.47
N PRO A 179 12.76 -4.89 -10.08
CA PRO A 179 13.20 -6.07 -9.35
C PRO A 179 14.20 -5.73 -8.24
N ARG A 180 14.99 -4.65 -8.41
CA ARG A 180 15.97 -4.20 -7.41
C ARG A 180 15.30 -3.63 -6.17
N THR A 181 14.27 -2.79 -6.33
CA THR A 181 13.52 -2.26 -5.19
C THR A 181 12.75 -3.37 -4.49
N VAL A 182 11.98 -4.20 -5.20
CA VAL A 182 11.12 -5.22 -4.57
C VAL A 182 11.93 -6.23 -3.76
N TRP A 183 13.00 -6.80 -4.33
CA TRP A 183 13.86 -7.75 -3.60
C TRP A 183 14.84 -7.09 -2.65
N GLY A 184 15.39 -5.93 -3.03
CA GLY A 184 16.29 -5.20 -2.16
C GLY A 184 15.60 -4.74 -0.88
N SER A 185 14.36 -4.29 -0.96
CA SER A 185 13.56 -3.84 0.20
C SER A 185 13.25 -4.99 1.16
N LEU A 186 12.91 -6.17 0.65
CA LEU A 186 12.74 -7.37 1.48
C LEU A 186 14.05 -7.78 2.19
N VAL A 187 15.17 -7.77 1.46
CA VAL A 187 16.50 -8.09 2.03
C VAL A 187 16.93 -7.04 3.05
N SER A 188 16.68 -5.75 2.78
CA SER A 188 16.93 -4.64 3.70
C SER A 188 16.14 -4.82 4.99
N ALA A 189 14.83 -5.10 4.89
CA ALA A 189 13.97 -5.38 6.03
C ALA A 189 14.49 -6.54 6.90
N TRP A 190 14.90 -7.64 6.28
CA TRP A 190 15.47 -8.79 6.99
C TRP A 190 16.75 -8.42 7.75
N LYS A 191 17.68 -7.71 7.12
CA LYS A 191 18.93 -7.24 7.75
C LYS A 191 18.68 -6.29 8.92
N LEU A 192 17.67 -5.42 8.82
CA LEU A 192 17.27 -4.51 9.89
C LEU A 192 16.71 -5.28 11.10
N GLU A 193 15.89 -6.30 10.86
CA GLU A 193 15.35 -7.17 11.92
C GLU A 193 16.42 -8.05 12.55
N GLU A 194 17.32 -8.62 11.75
CA GLU A 194 18.47 -9.38 12.23
C GLU A 194 19.32 -8.54 13.21
N LYS A 195 19.69 -7.32 12.81
CA LYS A 195 20.43 -6.38 13.69
C LYS A 195 19.69 -6.11 15.00
N ARG A 196 18.36 -5.89 14.95
CA ARG A 196 17.54 -5.62 16.15
C ARG A 196 17.49 -6.82 17.10
N LEU A 197 17.32 -8.02 16.55
CA LEU A 197 17.17 -9.25 17.33
C LEU A 197 18.49 -9.70 17.95
N VAL A 198 19.59 -9.65 17.19
CA VAL A 198 20.94 -9.94 17.70
C VAL A 198 21.29 -9.00 18.84
N LYS A 199 21.03 -7.69 18.69
CA LYS A 199 21.25 -6.70 19.77
C LYS A 199 20.41 -7.00 21.02
N SER A 200 19.28 -7.66 20.85
CA SER A 200 18.35 -8.05 21.92
C SER A 200 18.62 -9.47 22.44
N GLY A 201 19.67 -10.16 21.99
CA GLY A 201 20.01 -11.53 22.37
C GLY A 201 19.01 -12.59 21.90
N LYS A 202 18.26 -12.31 20.83
CA LYS A 202 17.20 -13.19 20.30
C LYS A 202 17.61 -13.81 18.95
N SER A 203 17.06 -14.98 18.67
CA SER A 203 17.23 -15.64 17.36
C SER A 203 16.53 -14.85 16.25
N VAL A 204 17.16 -14.78 15.08
CA VAL A 204 16.57 -14.22 13.84
C VAL A 204 15.33 -15.00 13.38
N TRP A 205 15.19 -16.25 13.81
CA TRP A 205 14.04 -17.11 13.52
C TRP A 205 12.93 -17.02 14.58
N SER A 206 13.07 -16.11 15.55
CA SER A 206 12.02 -15.89 16.55
C SER A 206 10.78 -15.25 15.94
N TRP A 207 9.61 -15.50 16.55
CA TRP A 207 8.36 -14.85 16.15
C TRP A 207 8.39 -13.32 16.31
N GLU A 208 9.36 -12.79 17.05
CA GLU A 208 9.57 -11.35 17.14
C GLU A 208 10.12 -10.74 15.86
N ASN A 209 10.66 -11.53 14.93
CA ASN A 209 11.07 -11.04 13.61
C ASN A 209 9.84 -10.63 12.79
N GLU A 210 9.67 -9.31 12.62
CA GLU A 210 8.53 -8.77 11.90
C GLU A 210 8.56 -9.12 10.40
N THR A 211 9.72 -9.44 9.82
CA THR A 211 9.80 -9.94 8.44
C THR A 211 9.24 -11.35 8.32
N ILE A 212 9.38 -12.20 9.34
CA ILE A 212 8.70 -13.50 9.37
C ILE A 212 7.19 -13.31 9.45
N GLN A 213 6.73 -12.42 10.34
CA GLN A 213 5.31 -12.06 10.44
C GLN A 213 4.75 -11.52 9.11
N ALA A 214 5.55 -10.74 8.37
CA ALA A 214 5.18 -10.19 7.07
C ALA A 214 4.90 -11.25 6.00
N VAL A 215 5.45 -12.46 6.12
CA VAL A 215 5.15 -13.60 5.23
C VAL A 215 4.02 -14.44 5.80
N VAL A 216 4.02 -14.68 7.11
CA VAL A 216 3.06 -15.59 7.76
C VAL A 216 1.66 -15.00 7.82
N TYR A 217 1.49 -13.72 8.14
CA TYR A 217 0.15 -13.13 8.28
C TYR A 217 -0.66 -13.10 6.97
N PRO A 218 -0.12 -12.62 5.82
CA PRO A 218 -0.86 -12.70 4.56
C PRO A 218 -1.16 -14.15 4.16
N SER A 219 -0.23 -15.07 4.41
CA SER A 219 -0.39 -16.50 4.10
C SER A 219 -1.51 -17.14 4.91
N ILE A 220 -1.57 -16.88 6.23
CA ILE A 220 -2.66 -17.34 7.09
C ILE A 220 -3.97 -16.71 6.63
N PHE A 221 -4.01 -15.40 6.40
CA PHE A 221 -5.21 -14.70 5.97
C PHE A 221 -5.80 -15.32 4.70
N ILE A 222 -5.02 -15.43 3.63
CA ILE A 222 -5.55 -15.96 2.36
C ILE A 222 -5.89 -17.45 2.46
N SER A 223 -5.12 -18.24 3.22
CA SER A 223 -5.42 -19.66 3.42
C SER A 223 -6.72 -19.85 4.20
N THR A 224 -6.94 -19.07 5.27
CA THR A 224 -8.17 -19.09 6.06
C THR A 224 -9.37 -18.66 5.23
N VAL A 225 -9.27 -17.54 4.50
CA VAL A 225 -10.38 -17.06 3.64
C VAL A 225 -10.70 -18.08 2.56
N THR A 226 -9.68 -18.63 1.88
CA THR A 226 -9.87 -19.66 0.85
C THR A 226 -10.53 -20.90 1.42
N PHE A 227 -10.08 -21.37 2.60
CA PHE A 227 -10.69 -22.51 3.28
C PHE A 227 -12.16 -22.25 3.64
N CYS A 228 -12.45 -21.13 4.30
CA CYS A 228 -13.81 -20.76 4.70
C CYS A 228 -14.76 -20.64 3.49
N LEU A 229 -14.32 -19.98 2.42
CA LEU A 229 -15.09 -19.86 1.18
C LEU A 229 -15.27 -21.20 0.48
N SER A 230 -14.25 -22.07 0.51
CA SER A 230 -14.35 -23.41 -0.06
C SER A 230 -15.36 -24.29 0.67
N VAL A 231 -15.37 -24.24 2.00
CA VAL A 231 -16.37 -24.93 2.84
C VAL A 231 -17.76 -24.36 2.58
N TYR A 232 -17.89 -23.03 2.55
CA TYR A 232 -19.16 -22.35 2.33
C TYR A 232 -19.79 -22.67 0.96
N THR A 233 -18.97 -22.67 -0.09
CA THR A 233 -19.43 -22.92 -1.47
C THR A 233 -19.44 -24.39 -1.86
N GLY A 234 -18.88 -25.28 -1.03
CA GLY A 234 -18.67 -26.68 -1.36
C GLY A 234 -17.66 -26.92 -2.50
N ARG A 235 -16.90 -25.89 -2.90
CA ARG A 235 -15.92 -25.96 -4.00
C ARG A 235 -14.60 -25.33 -3.59
N PHE A 236 -13.52 -26.10 -3.66
CA PHE A 236 -12.18 -25.52 -3.58
C PHE A 236 -11.84 -24.77 -4.87
N SER A 237 -11.40 -23.52 -4.75
CA SER A 237 -11.04 -22.67 -5.89
C SER A 237 -9.66 -22.05 -5.69
N TRP A 238 -8.79 -22.26 -6.67
CA TRP A 238 -7.52 -21.56 -6.79
C TRP A 238 -7.67 -20.12 -7.27
N GLU A 239 -8.85 -19.73 -7.80
CA GLU A 239 -9.07 -18.38 -8.30
C GLU A 239 -8.98 -17.34 -7.17
N THR A 240 -9.44 -17.69 -5.97
CA THR A 240 -9.38 -16.84 -4.76
C THR A 240 -7.95 -16.47 -4.36
N PRO A 241 -7.03 -17.42 -4.08
CA PRO A 241 -5.65 -17.07 -3.77
C PRO A 241 -4.91 -16.44 -4.97
N VAL A 242 -5.17 -16.87 -6.20
CA VAL A 242 -4.57 -16.25 -7.39
C VAL A 242 -4.97 -14.78 -7.49
N PHE A 243 -6.24 -14.46 -7.34
CA PHE A 243 -6.72 -13.07 -7.32
C PHE A 243 -6.02 -12.26 -6.24
N PHE A 244 -5.92 -12.79 -5.02
CA PHE A 244 -5.25 -12.12 -3.90
C PHE A 244 -3.80 -11.77 -4.22
N PHE A 245 -3.02 -12.70 -4.78
CA PHE A 245 -1.62 -12.44 -5.12
C PHE A 245 -1.47 -11.49 -6.31
N VAL A 246 -2.33 -11.59 -7.33
CA VAL A 246 -2.29 -10.69 -8.49
C VAL A 246 -2.65 -9.26 -8.09
N GLN A 247 -3.71 -9.06 -7.28
CA GLN A 247 -4.06 -7.71 -6.81
C GLN A 247 -2.96 -7.14 -5.89
N SER A 248 -2.37 -7.98 -5.02
CA SER A 248 -1.23 -7.59 -4.18
C SER A 248 -0.05 -7.12 -5.02
N TRP A 249 0.29 -7.89 -6.06
CA TRP A 249 1.37 -7.56 -6.98
C TRP A 249 1.15 -6.23 -7.67
N ILE A 250 -0.04 -5.98 -8.21
CA ILE A 250 -0.37 -4.70 -8.84
C ILE A 250 -0.33 -3.57 -7.80
N ALA A 251 -0.88 -3.79 -6.60
CA ALA A 251 -0.94 -2.80 -5.53
C ALA A 251 0.43 -2.31 -5.09
N PHE A 252 1.38 -3.20 -4.77
CA PHE A 252 2.74 -2.76 -4.42
C PHE A 252 3.52 -2.28 -5.64
N SER A 253 3.19 -2.73 -6.85
CA SER A 253 3.83 -2.18 -8.06
C SER A 253 3.47 -0.72 -8.31
N LEU A 254 2.26 -0.30 -7.93
CA LEU A 254 1.88 1.12 -7.95
C LEU A 254 2.75 1.93 -6.99
N LEU A 255 3.03 1.43 -5.78
CA LEU A 255 3.97 2.07 -4.86
C LEU A 255 5.36 2.18 -5.48
N GLU A 256 5.90 1.09 -6.03
CA GLU A 256 7.24 1.13 -6.61
C GLU A 256 7.33 2.04 -7.83
N LEU A 257 6.24 2.19 -8.60
CA LEU A 257 6.18 3.19 -9.65
C LEU A 257 6.25 4.62 -9.09
N VAL A 258 5.60 4.89 -7.97
CA VAL A 258 5.70 6.19 -7.28
C VAL A 258 7.13 6.41 -6.78
N ASN A 259 7.73 5.44 -6.07
CA ASN A 259 9.13 5.50 -5.62
C ASN A 259 10.08 5.79 -6.79
N TYR A 260 9.87 5.13 -7.94
CA TYR A 260 10.69 5.33 -9.12
C TYR A 260 10.63 6.79 -9.61
N ILE A 261 9.44 7.39 -9.66
CA ILE A 261 9.24 8.76 -10.14
C ILE A 261 9.77 9.77 -9.12
N GLU A 262 9.41 9.62 -7.84
CA GLU A 262 9.75 10.56 -6.78
C GLU A 262 11.26 10.63 -6.51
N HIS A 263 11.97 9.51 -6.67
CA HIS A 263 13.41 9.45 -6.40
C HIS A 263 14.29 9.53 -7.65
N TYR A 264 13.71 9.79 -8.82
CA TYR A 264 14.43 9.66 -10.08
C TYR A 264 15.66 10.58 -10.19
N GLY A 265 16.84 9.95 -10.15
CA GLY A 265 18.11 10.65 -10.28
C GLY A 265 18.49 11.49 -9.06
N LEU A 266 17.77 11.36 -7.95
CA LEU A 266 18.18 11.97 -6.68
C LEU A 266 19.43 11.27 -6.16
N LYS A 267 20.39 12.07 -5.69
CA LYS A 267 21.64 11.55 -5.13
C LYS A 267 22.13 12.48 -4.03
N ARG A 268 22.16 11.98 -2.80
CA ARG A 268 22.81 12.65 -1.67
C ARG A 268 24.32 12.61 -1.86
N LYS A 269 24.97 13.72 -1.56
CA LYS A 269 26.42 13.82 -1.52
C LYS A 269 26.98 13.06 -0.31
N GLU A 270 27.96 12.20 -0.54
CA GLU A 270 28.73 11.59 0.54
C GLU A 270 29.73 12.62 1.09
N THR A 271 29.63 12.92 2.39
CA THR A 271 30.47 13.92 3.08
C THR A 271 31.64 13.27 3.81
N ALA A 272 31.51 12.00 4.19
CA ALA A 272 32.55 11.11 4.71
C ALA A 272 32.14 9.64 4.46
N PRO A 273 33.03 8.65 4.57
CA PRO A 273 32.68 7.24 4.34
C PRO A 273 31.44 6.80 5.13
N GLY A 274 30.35 6.50 4.43
CA GLY A 274 29.06 6.10 5.01
C GLY A 274 28.25 7.23 5.69
N LYS A 275 28.63 8.49 5.48
CA LYS A 275 27.89 9.68 5.93
C LYS A 275 27.45 10.50 4.72
N PHE A 276 26.15 10.74 4.62
CA PHE A 276 25.53 11.51 3.56
C PHE A 276 24.95 12.80 4.12
N GLU A 277 24.78 13.80 3.26
CA GLU A 277 24.12 15.08 3.59
C GLU A 277 22.69 14.92 4.12
#